data_AF-A0A2E4BCV4-F1
#
_entry.id   AF-A0A2E4BCV4-F1
#
_cell.length_a   1.000
_cell.length_b   1.000
_cell.length_c   1.000
_cell.angle_alpha   90.00
_cell.angle_beta   90.00
_cell.angle_gamma   90.00
#
_symmetry.space_group_name_H-M   'P 1'
#
loop_
_entity.id
_entity.type
_entity.pdbx_description
1 polymer ?
#
loop_
_entity_poly.entity_id
_entity_poly.type
_entity_poly.pdbx_seq_one_letter_code
_entity_poly.pdbx_strand_id
1 'polypeptide(L)'
;MNRTPPIITQLLVINFIFYIGSQFSYDLSRDIFSLYYFENDKFLYSQLITHIFMHGNLMHLAFNMFALWMFGSTLVNIWGKNKFLFFYFSCGIGAAILQSYANYININSFVNILSDASVSQDQIISILNSSTYPTYILELVSEAKMSSAYNDFNIPMIGASGAIYGIVVAFSFMFPNTKLMLLFPPIPIKAKFFVPGLILIDLFFGLTSASIGSIAHFAHIGGAITGFLMMWYWKKSQFNNRRWN
;
A
#
# COMPACT_ATOMS: atom_id res chain seq x y z
N MET A 1 17.40 5.51 -27.78
CA MET A 1 16.69 5.01 -26.59
C MET A 1 16.93 5.98 -25.45
N ASN A 2 15.89 6.59 -24.87
CA ASN A 2 16.07 7.43 -23.70
C ASN A 2 16.54 6.54 -22.54
N ARG A 3 17.69 6.88 -21.95
CA ARG A 3 18.24 6.17 -20.78
C ARG A 3 17.23 6.27 -19.63
N THR A 4 17.02 5.17 -18.90
CA THR A 4 16.20 5.18 -17.67
C THR A 4 16.68 6.29 -16.73
N PRO A 5 15.78 7.14 -16.19
CA PRO A 5 16.18 8.22 -15.29
C PRO A 5 16.96 7.68 -14.09
N PRO A 6 18.07 8.33 -13.67
CA PRO A 6 18.92 7.80 -12.59
C PRO A 6 18.16 7.49 -11.30
N ILE A 7 17.17 8.31 -10.94
CA ILE A 7 16.39 8.12 -9.72
C ILE A 7 15.50 6.87 -9.77
N ILE A 8 14.99 6.51 -10.95
CA ILE A 8 14.24 5.27 -11.13
C ILE A 8 15.18 4.09 -10.90
N THR A 9 16.34 4.08 -11.55
CA THR A 9 17.35 3.03 -11.33
C THR A 9 17.75 2.91 -9.86
N GLN A 10 17.94 4.02 -9.15
CA GLN A 10 18.26 4.02 -7.72
C GLN A 10 17.14 3.38 -6.89
N LEU A 11 15.87 3.73 -7.16
CA LEU A 11 14.73 3.12 -6.49
C LEU A 11 14.60 1.62 -6.80
N LEU A 12 14.87 1.18 -8.03
CA LEU A 12 14.88 -0.24 -8.37
C LEU A 12 15.98 -0.99 -7.59
N VAL A 13 17.19 -0.42 -7.56
CA VAL A 13 18.34 -1.02 -6.88
C VAL A 13 18.12 -1.09 -5.37
N ILE A 14 17.65 -0.02 -4.73
CA ILE A 14 17.44 -0.04 -3.27
C ILE A 14 16.34 -1.05 -2.88
N ASN A 15 15.26 -1.15 -3.65
CA ASN A 15 14.23 -2.18 -3.40
C ASN A 15 14.78 -3.60 -3.56
N PHE A 16 15.64 -3.83 -4.55
CA PHE A 16 16.31 -5.12 -4.72
C PHE A 16 17.28 -5.42 -3.57
N ILE A 17 18.03 -4.43 -3.10
CA ILE A 17 18.92 -4.56 -1.92
C ILE A 17 18.10 -4.89 -0.67
N PHE A 18 16.99 -4.20 -0.41
CA PHE A 18 16.11 -4.52 0.71
C PHE A 18 15.54 -5.94 0.60
N TYR A 19 15.11 -6.35 -0.59
CA TYR A 19 14.61 -7.70 -0.81
C TYR A 19 15.67 -8.76 -0.50
N ILE A 20 16.87 -8.66 -1.09
CA ILE A 20 17.97 -9.61 -0.82
C ILE A 20 18.43 -9.54 0.63
N GLY A 21 18.59 -8.34 1.18
CA GLY A 21 18.94 -8.10 2.58
C GLY A 21 17.99 -8.79 3.54
N SER A 22 16.68 -8.71 3.26
CA SER A 22 15.66 -9.38 4.08
C SER A 22 15.76 -10.91 4.08
N GLN A 23 16.39 -11.53 3.07
CA GLN A 23 16.54 -12.98 3.03
C GLN A 23 17.56 -13.51 4.05
N PHE A 24 18.49 -12.67 4.53
CA PHE A 24 19.46 -13.09 5.56
C PHE A 24 18.83 -13.21 6.94
N SER A 25 17.83 -12.39 7.23
CA SER A 25 17.04 -12.47 8.46
C SER A 25 15.65 -11.89 8.21
N TYR A 26 14.73 -12.77 7.79
CA TYR A 26 13.40 -12.37 7.37
C TYR A 26 12.60 -11.76 8.52
N ASP A 27 12.56 -12.41 9.68
CA ASP A 27 11.79 -11.95 10.83
C ASP A 27 12.30 -10.60 11.36
N LEU A 28 13.62 -10.46 11.51
CA LEU A 28 14.23 -9.19 11.95
C LEU A 28 13.95 -8.06 10.97
N SER A 29 14.13 -8.31 9.67
CA SER A 29 13.88 -7.30 8.63
C SER A 29 12.40 -6.92 8.59
N ARG A 30 11.51 -7.90 8.77
CA ARG A 30 10.07 -7.66 8.84
C ARG A 30 9.74 -6.76 10.04
N ASP A 31 10.26 -7.09 11.21
CA ASP A 31 10.03 -6.36 12.46
C ASP A 31 10.56 -4.91 12.41
N ILE A 32 11.71 -4.68 11.78
CA ILE A 32 12.29 -3.34 11.72
C ILE A 32 11.69 -2.47 10.60
N PHE A 33 11.40 -3.05 9.44
CA PHE A 33 11.10 -2.28 8.22
C PHE A 33 9.65 -2.36 7.73
N SER A 34 8.84 -3.31 8.21
CA SER A 34 7.44 -3.47 7.76
C SER A 34 6.49 -2.71 8.69
N LEU A 35 5.42 -2.15 8.14
CA LEU A 35 4.51 -1.30 8.92
C LEU A 35 3.52 -2.12 9.73
N TYR A 36 3.76 -2.21 11.04
CA TYR A 36 2.82 -2.79 12.00
C TYR A 36 1.68 -1.82 12.33
N TYR A 37 0.59 -2.36 12.88
CA TYR A 37 -0.45 -1.55 13.52
C TYR A 37 0.17 -0.70 14.65
N PHE A 38 -0.26 0.54 14.79
CA PHE A 38 0.46 1.53 15.62
C PHE A 38 0.42 1.23 17.13
N GLU A 39 -0.48 0.37 17.59
CA GLU A 39 -0.53 -0.11 18.99
C GLU A 39 0.14 -1.48 19.18
N ASN A 40 0.73 -2.05 18.13
CA ASN A 40 1.52 -3.28 18.23
C ASN A 40 2.91 -2.96 18.79
N ASP A 41 3.44 -3.85 19.65
CA ASP A 41 4.75 -3.70 20.30
C ASP A 41 5.92 -3.59 19.31
N LYS A 42 5.75 -4.07 18.08
CA LYS A 42 6.75 -4.01 17.01
C LYS A 42 6.65 -2.74 16.15
N PHE A 43 5.73 -1.83 16.44
CA PHE A 43 5.58 -0.60 15.67
C PHE A 43 6.76 0.34 15.88
N LEU A 44 7.31 0.84 14.77
CA LEU A 44 8.36 1.85 14.75
C LEU A 44 7.96 2.96 13.78
N TYR A 45 8.13 4.23 14.18
CA TYR A 45 7.78 5.37 13.33
C TYR A 45 8.48 5.37 11.96
N SER A 46 9.69 4.80 11.87
CA SER A 46 10.43 4.64 10.61
C SER A 46 9.69 3.76 9.59
N GLN A 47 8.84 2.84 10.05
CA GLN A 47 8.05 1.94 9.21
C GLN A 47 7.07 2.66 8.31
N LEU A 48 6.64 3.90 8.64
CA LEU A 48 5.82 4.73 7.75
C LEU A 48 6.51 5.02 6.40
N ILE A 49 7.84 4.91 6.34
CA ILE A 49 8.63 5.08 5.12
C ILE A 49 9.28 3.76 4.68
N THR A 50 9.84 2.99 5.62
CA THR A 50 10.65 1.83 5.27
C THR A 50 9.83 0.68 4.69
N HIS A 51 8.53 0.59 5.00
CA HIS A 51 7.65 -0.45 4.44
C HIS A 51 7.59 -0.44 2.91
N ILE A 52 7.78 0.74 2.31
CA ILE A 52 7.76 0.97 0.86
C ILE A 52 8.83 0.10 0.17
N PHE A 53 9.92 -0.24 0.88
CA PHE A 53 11.04 -1.01 0.34
C PHE A 53 10.95 -2.52 0.59
N MET A 54 10.06 -2.96 1.48
CA MET A 54 9.91 -4.36 1.86
C MET A 54 9.04 -5.13 0.86
N HIS A 55 9.45 -6.34 0.48
CA HIS A 55 8.70 -7.17 -0.47
C HIS A 55 8.70 -8.63 -0.01
N GLY A 56 7.51 -9.23 0.07
CA GLY A 56 7.35 -10.58 0.62
C GLY A 56 7.77 -11.72 -0.31
N ASN A 57 7.84 -11.48 -1.63
CA ASN A 57 8.30 -12.48 -2.60
C ASN A 57 8.78 -11.81 -3.89
N LEU A 58 9.50 -12.59 -4.72
CA LEU A 58 10.11 -12.10 -5.95
C LEU A 58 9.09 -11.59 -6.96
N MET A 59 7.92 -12.23 -7.08
CA MET A 59 6.88 -11.80 -8.03
C MET A 59 6.28 -10.45 -7.63
N HIS A 60 6.05 -10.25 -6.33
CA HIS A 60 5.59 -8.98 -5.77
C HIS A 60 6.61 -7.86 -6.03
N LEU A 61 7.91 -8.13 -5.82
CA LEU A 61 8.97 -7.20 -6.18
C LEU A 61 8.98 -6.91 -7.69
N ALA A 62 8.96 -7.95 -8.53
CA ALA A 62 9.08 -7.81 -9.97
C ALA A 62 7.97 -6.94 -10.58
N PHE A 63 6.70 -7.15 -10.18
CA PHE A 63 5.58 -6.34 -10.69
C PHE A 63 5.65 -4.89 -10.21
N ASN A 64 6.01 -4.65 -8.94
CA ASN A 64 6.19 -3.29 -8.44
C ASN A 64 7.30 -2.56 -9.19
N MET A 65 8.45 -3.21 -9.34
CA MET A 65 9.62 -2.63 -10.02
C MET A 65 9.34 -2.38 -11.50
N PHE A 66 8.61 -3.28 -12.16
CA PHE A 66 8.17 -3.09 -13.54
C PHE A 66 7.23 -1.88 -13.68
N ALA A 67 6.23 -1.75 -12.82
CA ALA A 67 5.31 -0.62 -12.84
C ALA A 67 6.01 0.71 -12.50
N LEU A 68 6.88 0.72 -11.49
CA LEU A 68 7.70 1.87 -11.12
C LEU A 68 8.61 2.29 -12.27
N TRP A 69 9.27 1.35 -12.93
CA TRP A 69 10.10 1.64 -14.10
C TRP A 69 9.27 2.20 -15.25
N MET A 70 8.18 1.55 -15.63
CA MET A 70 7.36 1.92 -16.78
C MET A 70 6.71 3.29 -16.60
N PHE A 71 5.92 3.46 -15.53
CA PHE A 71 5.13 4.68 -15.32
C PHE A 71 5.96 5.78 -14.65
N GLY A 72 6.81 5.42 -13.69
CA GLY A 72 7.66 6.37 -12.98
C GLY A 72 8.68 7.04 -13.88
N SER A 73 9.28 6.32 -14.84
CA SER A 73 10.23 6.94 -15.79
C SER A 73 9.58 8.05 -16.61
N THR A 74 8.33 7.86 -17.07
CA THR A 74 7.59 8.90 -17.79
C THR A 74 7.37 10.12 -16.92
N LEU A 75 6.94 9.95 -15.66
CA LEU A 75 6.68 11.06 -14.75
C LEU A 75 7.97 11.81 -14.37
N VAL A 76 9.07 11.11 -14.10
CA VAL A 76 10.37 11.74 -13.80
C VAL A 76 10.86 12.61 -14.95
N ASN A 77 10.70 12.15 -16.20
CA ASN A 77 11.12 12.93 -17.37
C ASN A 77 10.36 14.26 -17.52
N ILE A 78 9.18 14.39 -16.90
CA ILE A 78 8.34 15.59 -16.98
C ILE A 78 8.52 16.47 -15.74
N TRP A 79 8.58 15.85 -14.56
CA TRP A 79 8.59 16.55 -13.28
C TRP A 79 9.98 16.80 -12.73
N GLY A 80 10.99 16.07 -13.21
CA GLY A 80 12.29 15.98 -12.57
C GLY A 80 12.25 15.15 -11.28
N LYS A 81 13.46 14.86 -10.75
CA LYS A 81 13.64 13.93 -9.63
C LYS A 81 12.95 14.36 -8.33
N ASN A 82 13.04 15.64 -7.94
CA ASN A 82 12.61 16.09 -6.62
C ASN A 82 11.09 16.00 -6.47
N LYS A 83 10.36 16.49 -7.49
CA LYS A 83 8.90 16.46 -7.51
C LYS A 83 8.36 15.03 -7.59
N PHE A 84 9.03 14.16 -8.35
CA PHE A 84 8.70 12.74 -8.39
C PHE A 84 8.90 12.05 -7.05
N LEU A 85 10.04 12.26 -6.37
CA LEU A 85 10.30 11.66 -5.06
C LEU A 85 9.30 12.12 -4.01
N PHE A 86 9.01 13.42 -3.97
CA PHE A 86 7.97 13.94 -3.08
C PHE A 86 6.63 13.24 -3.34
N PHE A 87 6.21 13.13 -4.61
CA PHE A 87 5.00 12.42 -4.98
C PHE A 87 5.01 10.94 -4.56
N TYR A 88 6.09 10.22 -4.85
CA TYR A 88 6.27 8.80 -4.54
C TYR A 88 6.13 8.53 -3.04
N PHE A 89 6.86 9.27 -2.21
CA PHE A 89 6.80 9.09 -0.76
C PHE A 89 5.47 9.57 -0.17
N SER A 90 4.88 10.66 -0.67
CA SER A 90 3.55 11.08 -0.24
C SER A 90 2.50 10.02 -0.50
N CYS A 91 2.53 9.36 -1.66
CA CYS A 91 1.60 8.27 -1.96
C CYS A 91 1.83 7.04 -1.06
N GLY A 92 3.09 6.71 -0.75
CA GLY A 92 3.41 5.64 0.21
C GLY A 92 2.93 5.95 1.64
N ILE A 93 3.08 7.19 2.11
CA ILE A 93 2.55 7.64 3.41
C ILE A 93 1.02 7.63 3.40
N GLY A 94 0.39 8.09 2.31
CA GLY A 94 -1.07 8.04 2.16
C GLY A 94 -1.63 6.61 2.22
N ALA A 95 -0.91 5.66 1.61
CA ALA A 95 -1.19 4.23 1.72
C ALA A 95 -1.10 3.74 3.18
N ALA A 96 -0.01 4.08 3.87
CA ALA A 96 0.20 3.74 5.28
C ALA A 96 -0.92 4.27 6.17
N ILE A 97 -1.30 5.54 6.01
CA ILE A 97 -2.36 6.18 6.81
C ILE A 97 -3.70 5.46 6.60
N LEU A 98 -4.09 5.19 5.36
CA LEU A 98 -5.40 4.59 5.10
C LEU A 98 -5.45 3.13 5.57
N GLN A 99 -4.37 2.37 5.39
CA GLN A 99 -4.30 1.00 5.90
C GLN A 99 -4.33 0.98 7.43
N SER A 100 -3.54 1.81 8.11
CA SER A 100 -3.55 1.88 9.57
C SER A 100 -4.91 2.31 10.12
N TYR A 101 -5.62 3.19 9.43
CA TYR A 101 -6.99 3.57 9.79
C TYR A 101 -7.99 2.43 9.58
N ALA A 102 -7.86 1.63 8.52
CA ALA A 102 -8.69 0.45 8.31
C ALA A 102 -8.47 -0.60 9.41
N ASN A 103 -7.20 -0.87 9.76
CA ASN A 103 -6.84 -1.76 10.86
C ASN A 103 -7.43 -1.25 12.19
N TYR A 104 -7.32 0.06 12.45
CA TYR A 104 -7.92 0.70 13.63
C TYR A 104 -9.42 0.42 13.74
N ILE A 105 -10.19 0.64 12.67
CA ILE A 105 -11.64 0.39 12.69
C ILE A 105 -11.93 -1.09 12.99
N ASN A 106 -11.23 -2.01 12.34
CA ASN A 106 -11.51 -3.43 12.48
C ASN A 106 -11.16 -3.95 13.88
N ILE A 107 -9.99 -3.58 14.40
CA ILE A 107 -9.50 -3.95 15.74
C ILE A 107 -10.40 -3.33 16.81
N ASN A 108 -10.75 -2.04 16.73
CA ASN A 108 -11.65 -1.45 17.73
C ASN A 108 -13.04 -2.08 17.70
N SER A 109 -13.56 -2.45 16.52
CA SER A 109 -14.80 -3.22 16.45
C SER A 109 -14.68 -4.58 17.15
N PHE A 110 -13.53 -5.26 17.09
CA PHE A 110 -13.27 -6.50 17.82
C PHE A 110 -13.18 -6.25 19.34
N VAL A 111 -12.42 -5.24 19.76
CA VAL A 111 -12.25 -4.84 21.18
C VAL A 111 -13.60 -4.49 21.81
N ASN A 112 -14.45 -3.74 21.10
CA ASN A 112 -15.77 -3.34 21.60
C ASN A 112 -16.67 -4.55 21.87
N ILE A 113 -16.73 -5.53 20.95
CA ILE A 113 -17.56 -6.73 21.13
C ILE A 113 -17.13 -7.50 22.40
N LEU A 114 -15.82 -7.66 22.61
CA LEU A 114 -15.30 -8.37 23.78
C LEU A 114 -15.48 -7.57 25.06
N SER A 115 -15.31 -6.25 25.00
CA SER A 115 -15.51 -5.36 26.15
C SER A 115 -16.98 -5.33 26.60
N ASP A 116 -17.92 -5.33 25.66
CA ASP A 116 -19.36 -5.41 25.94
C ASP A 116 -19.74 -6.76 26.59
N ALA A 117 -18.99 -7.82 26.26
CA ALA A 117 -19.09 -9.13 26.91
C ALA A 117 -18.29 -9.22 28.23
N SER A 118 -17.80 -8.09 28.77
CA SER A 118 -17.03 -8.02 30.02
C SER A 118 -15.70 -8.79 30.01
N VAL A 119 -15.11 -9.03 28.84
CA VAL A 119 -13.73 -9.53 28.72
C VAL A 119 -12.76 -8.41 29.10
N SER A 120 -11.76 -8.69 29.95
CA SER A 120 -10.84 -7.66 30.42
C SER A 120 -9.90 -7.19 29.30
N GLN A 121 -9.43 -5.94 29.37
CA GLN A 121 -8.48 -5.41 28.40
C GLN A 121 -7.18 -6.22 28.34
N ASP A 122 -6.68 -6.70 29.49
CA ASP A 122 -5.48 -7.56 29.53
C ASP A 122 -5.69 -8.88 28.79
N GLN A 123 -6.89 -9.47 28.89
CA GLN A 123 -7.24 -10.67 28.14
C GLN A 123 -7.34 -10.38 26.64
N ILE A 124 -7.94 -9.25 26.24
CA ILE A 124 -8.05 -8.85 24.84
C ILE A 124 -6.65 -8.63 24.24
N ILE A 125 -5.76 -7.94 24.94
CA ILE A 125 -4.37 -7.73 24.52
C ILE A 125 -3.63 -9.07 24.42
N SER A 126 -3.82 -9.99 25.38
CA SER A 126 -3.25 -11.34 25.31
C SER A 126 -3.77 -12.13 24.11
N ILE A 127 -5.04 -11.97 23.74
CA ILE A 127 -5.64 -12.62 22.56
C ILE A 127 -5.05 -12.05 21.27
N LEU A 128 -4.83 -10.74 21.19
CA LEU A 128 -4.23 -10.11 20.02
C LEU A 128 -2.74 -10.44 19.88
N ASN A 129 -2.00 -10.58 20.98
CA ASN A 129 -0.58 -10.93 20.96
C ASN A 129 -0.30 -12.44 20.82
N SER A 130 -1.31 -13.29 21.06
CA SER A 130 -1.17 -14.75 21.02
C SER A 130 -1.93 -15.34 19.84
N SER A 131 -1.41 -16.42 19.27
CA SER A 131 -2.17 -17.25 18.32
C SER A 131 -3.20 -18.15 19.01
N THR A 132 -3.34 -18.04 20.34
CA THR A 132 -4.26 -18.83 21.16
C THR A 132 -5.25 -17.94 21.90
N TYR A 133 -6.47 -18.44 22.05
CA TYR A 133 -7.53 -17.78 22.79
C TYR A 133 -8.41 -18.82 23.49
N PRO A 134 -9.05 -18.48 24.62
CA PRO A 134 -10.04 -19.35 25.25
C PRO A 134 -11.19 -19.67 24.30
N THR A 135 -11.67 -20.91 24.31
CA THR A 135 -12.72 -21.37 23.37
C THR A 135 -14.03 -20.62 23.48
N TYR A 136 -14.37 -20.10 24.67
CA TYR A 136 -15.59 -19.30 24.89
C TYR A 136 -15.61 -18.00 24.06
N ILE A 137 -14.45 -17.51 23.59
CA ILE A 137 -14.38 -16.33 22.73
C ILE A 137 -15.11 -16.55 21.40
N LEU A 138 -15.17 -17.81 20.91
CA LEU A 138 -15.91 -18.15 19.70
C LEU A 138 -17.43 -18.10 19.86
N GLU A 139 -17.93 -18.03 21.10
CA GLU A 139 -19.34 -17.75 21.37
C GLU A 139 -19.66 -16.25 21.24
N LEU A 140 -18.64 -15.38 21.32
CA LEU A 140 -18.76 -13.92 21.28
C LEU A 140 -18.46 -13.33 19.91
N VAL A 141 -17.47 -13.88 19.20
CA VAL A 141 -17.00 -13.41 17.89
C VAL A 141 -16.79 -14.57 16.94
N SER A 142 -17.17 -14.39 15.67
CA SER A 142 -16.88 -15.38 14.63
C SER A 142 -15.38 -15.61 14.44
N GLU A 143 -14.99 -16.81 14.02
CA GLU A 143 -13.59 -17.14 13.65
C GLU A 143 -13.03 -16.17 12.60
N ALA A 144 -13.86 -15.73 11.65
CA ALA A 144 -13.48 -14.76 10.62
C ALA A 144 -13.10 -13.40 11.24
N LYS A 145 -13.90 -12.91 12.20
CA LYS A 145 -13.62 -11.65 12.90
C LYS A 145 -12.37 -11.75 13.78
N MET A 146 -12.19 -12.89 14.46
CA MET A 146 -10.99 -13.20 15.24
C MET A 146 -9.74 -13.19 14.36
N SER A 147 -9.74 -13.97 13.28
CA SER A 147 -8.61 -14.07 12.35
C SER A 147 -8.29 -12.72 11.72
N SER A 148 -9.32 -11.95 11.33
CA SER A 148 -9.13 -10.62 10.77
C SER A 148 -8.50 -9.64 11.76
N ALA A 149 -8.97 -9.58 13.01
CA ALA A 149 -8.39 -8.71 14.03
C ALA A 149 -6.94 -9.10 14.36
N TYR A 150 -6.66 -10.41 14.49
CA TYR A 150 -5.31 -10.91 14.72
C TYR A 150 -4.36 -10.56 13.57
N ASN A 151 -4.81 -10.71 12.32
CA ASN A 151 -4.02 -10.40 11.14
C ASN A 151 -3.74 -8.89 11.04
N ASP A 152 -4.73 -8.05 11.25
CA ASP A 152 -4.56 -6.59 11.21
C ASP A 152 -3.61 -6.08 12.30
N PHE A 153 -3.53 -6.79 13.44
CA PHE A 153 -2.63 -6.47 14.54
C PHE A 153 -1.20 -6.98 14.30
N ASN A 154 -1.02 -8.21 13.78
CA ASN A 154 0.29 -8.91 13.75
C ASN A 154 0.95 -9.07 12.37
N ILE A 155 0.19 -8.89 11.28
CA ILE A 155 0.73 -9.00 9.91
C ILE A 155 0.99 -7.58 9.41
N PRO A 156 2.27 -7.18 9.29
CA PRO A 156 2.60 -5.82 8.89
C PRO A 156 2.41 -5.62 7.39
N MET A 157 2.12 -4.38 7.02
CA MET A 157 2.05 -3.93 5.64
C MET A 157 3.45 -3.79 5.04
N ILE A 158 3.61 -4.25 3.79
CA ILE A 158 4.86 -4.18 3.02
C ILE A 158 4.57 -3.84 1.56
N GLY A 159 5.52 -3.17 0.90
CA GLY A 159 5.55 -3.02 -0.55
C GLY A 159 5.45 -1.59 -1.03
N ALA A 160 6.03 -1.35 -2.21
CA ALA A 160 5.96 -0.06 -2.92
C ALA A 160 4.59 0.18 -3.58
N SER A 161 3.67 -0.78 -3.52
CA SER A 161 2.45 -0.81 -4.32
C SER A 161 1.55 0.39 -4.05
N GLY A 162 1.38 0.83 -2.79
CA GLY A 162 0.65 2.06 -2.48
C GLY A 162 1.20 3.28 -3.23
N ALA A 163 2.52 3.47 -3.21
CA ALA A 163 3.17 4.55 -3.97
C ALA A 163 2.98 4.39 -5.49
N ILE A 164 3.02 3.17 -6.00
CA ILE A 164 2.83 2.84 -7.41
C ILE A 164 1.39 3.08 -7.87
N TYR A 165 0.39 2.78 -7.06
CA TYR A 165 -1.01 3.12 -7.35
C TYR A 165 -1.17 4.63 -7.54
N GLY A 166 -0.53 5.44 -6.68
CA GLY A 166 -0.45 6.89 -6.87
C GLY A 166 0.22 7.28 -8.19
N ILE A 167 1.35 6.65 -8.56
CA ILE A 167 2.05 6.87 -9.83
C ILE A 167 1.15 6.56 -11.03
N VAL A 168 0.45 5.42 -11.00
CA VAL A 168 -0.40 4.96 -12.09
C VAL A 168 -1.62 5.88 -12.25
N VAL A 169 -2.18 6.37 -11.13
CA VAL A 169 -3.21 7.43 -11.14
C VAL A 169 -2.68 8.71 -11.78
N ALA A 170 -1.49 9.18 -11.38
CA ALA A 170 -0.90 10.37 -11.98
C ALA A 170 -0.62 10.21 -13.48
N PHE A 171 -0.12 9.05 -13.88
CA PHE A 171 0.08 8.72 -15.28
C PHE A 171 -1.24 8.77 -16.06
N SER A 172 -2.31 8.13 -15.58
CA SER A 172 -3.63 8.18 -16.21
C SER A 172 -4.17 9.61 -16.31
N PHE A 173 -3.94 10.42 -15.27
CA PHE A 173 -4.38 11.82 -15.24
C PHE A 173 -3.66 12.69 -16.29
N MET A 174 -2.37 12.45 -16.53
CA MET A 174 -1.57 13.18 -17.50
C MET A 174 -1.67 12.62 -18.92
N PHE A 175 -1.86 11.30 -19.05
CA PHE A 175 -1.82 10.56 -20.31
C PHE A 175 -3.09 9.71 -20.54
N PRO A 176 -4.30 10.30 -20.44
CA PRO A 176 -5.55 9.53 -20.39
C PRO A 176 -5.84 8.72 -21.66
N ASN A 177 -5.28 9.14 -22.80
CA ASN A 177 -5.48 8.49 -24.10
C ASN A 177 -4.33 7.54 -24.51
N THR A 178 -3.27 7.42 -23.70
CA THR A 178 -2.20 6.45 -23.96
C THR A 178 -2.76 5.04 -23.86
N LYS A 179 -2.49 4.22 -24.89
CA LYS A 179 -2.91 2.83 -24.94
C LYS A 179 -1.88 1.96 -24.22
N LEU A 180 -2.29 1.33 -23.13
CA LEU A 180 -1.52 0.33 -22.39
C LEU A 180 -1.92 -1.05 -22.91
N MET A 181 -0.93 -1.87 -23.26
CA MET A 181 -1.18 -3.21 -23.76
C MET A 181 -1.24 -4.19 -22.60
N LEU A 182 -2.35 -4.91 -22.46
CA LEU A 182 -2.42 -6.07 -21.58
C LEU A 182 -1.39 -7.12 -22.03
N LEU A 183 -0.83 -7.86 -21.07
CA LEU A 183 0.12 -8.93 -21.40
C LEU A 183 -0.61 -10.11 -22.05
N PHE A 184 -1.77 -10.50 -21.50
CA PHE A 184 -2.62 -11.56 -22.04
C PHE A 184 -4.10 -11.30 -21.68
N PRO A 185 -5.04 -11.34 -22.65
CA PRO A 185 -4.83 -11.22 -24.10
C PRO A 185 -4.27 -9.83 -24.45
N PRO A 186 -3.51 -9.66 -25.57
CA PRO A 186 -2.86 -8.40 -25.92
C PRO A 186 -3.85 -7.34 -26.45
N ILE A 187 -4.70 -6.83 -25.58
CA ILE A 187 -5.71 -5.83 -25.89
C ILE A 187 -5.20 -4.46 -25.42
N PRO A 188 -5.09 -3.47 -26.32
CA PRO A 188 -4.70 -2.12 -25.94
C PRO A 188 -5.88 -1.37 -25.29
N ILE A 189 -5.73 -0.98 -24.03
CA ILE A 189 -6.74 -0.24 -23.26
C ILE A 189 -6.19 1.15 -22.94
N LYS A 190 -7.00 2.20 -23.13
CA LYS A 190 -6.59 3.57 -22.77
C LYS A 190 -6.40 3.69 -21.26
N ALA A 191 -5.37 4.41 -20.82
CA ALA A 191 -5.04 4.59 -19.40
C ALA A 191 -6.24 5.05 -18.55
N LYS A 192 -7.09 5.96 -19.09
CA LYS A 192 -8.30 6.44 -18.40
C LYS A 192 -9.35 5.37 -18.08
N PHE A 193 -9.31 4.22 -18.75
CA PHE A 193 -10.17 3.07 -18.46
C PHE A 193 -9.40 1.99 -17.72
N PHE A 194 -8.14 1.75 -18.12
CA PHE A 194 -7.28 0.73 -17.51
C PHE A 194 -7.07 0.97 -16.02
N VAL A 195 -6.73 2.21 -15.62
CA VAL A 195 -6.36 2.52 -14.23
C VAL A 195 -7.56 2.44 -13.28
N PRO A 196 -8.72 3.06 -13.56
CA PRO A 196 -9.90 2.83 -12.73
C PRO A 196 -10.32 1.37 -12.69
N GLY A 197 -10.25 0.64 -13.81
CA GLY A 197 -10.56 -0.79 -13.85
C GLY A 197 -9.66 -1.61 -12.92
N LEU A 198 -8.35 -1.34 -12.93
CA LEU A 198 -7.38 -1.98 -12.03
C LEU A 198 -7.71 -1.71 -10.56
N ILE A 199 -8.01 -0.46 -10.20
CA ILE A 199 -8.39 -0.09 -8.82
C ILE A 199 -9.70 -0.76 -8.40
N LEU A 200 -10.69 -0.83 -9.30
CA LEU A 200 -11.98 -1.48 -9.00
C LEU A 200 -11.84 -2.99 -8.80
N ILE A 201 -10.99 -3.64 -9.59
CA ILE A 201 -10.67 -5.07 -9.43
C ILE A 201 -10.00 -5.31 -8.08
N ASP A 202 -9.00 -4.49 -7.74
CA ASP A 202 -8.30 -4.59 -6.45
C ASP A 202 -9.25 -4.34 -5.26
N LEU A 203 -10.14 -3.35 -5.36
CA LEU A 203 -11.18 -3.09 -4.36
C LEU A 203 -12.16 -4.27 -4.23
N PHE A 204 -12.61 -4.85 -5.34
CA PHE A 204 -13.52 -5.99 -5.32
C PHE A 204 -12.91 -7.19 -4.60
N PHE A 205 -11.66 -7.54 -4.90
CA PHE A 205 -10.96 -8.62 -4.20
C PHE A 205 -10.64 -8.27 -2.74
N GLY A 206 -10.48 -6.99 -2.41
CA GLY A 206 -10.27 -6.55 -1.03
C GLY A 206 -11.54 -6.54 -0.17
N LEU A 207 -12.72 -6.38 -0.77
CA LEU A 207 -14.01 -6.38 -0.06
C LEU A 207 -14.69 -7.75 -0.02
N THR A 208 -14.19 -8.73 -0.77
CA THR A 208 -14.78 -10.07 -0.85
C THR A 208 -13.89 -11.10 -0.19
N SER A 209 -14.49 -12.16 0.37
CA SER A 209 -13.76 -13.32 0.93
C SER A 209 -12.98 -14.12 -0.13
N ALA A 210 -13.03 -13.70 -1.40
CA ALA A 210 -12.25 -14.23 -2.51
C ALA A 210 -10.81 -13.66 -2.56
N SER A 211 -10.37 -12.96 -1.50
CA SER A 211 -9.03 -12.40 -1.40
C SER A 211 -7.96 -13.49 -1.57
N ILE A 212 -7.11 -13.32 -2.60
CA ILE A 212 -5.96 -14.18 -2.84
C ILE A 212 -4.76 -13.56 -2.10
N GLY A 213 -4.61 -13.95 -0.83
CA GLY A 213 -3.49 -13.56 0.05
C GLY A 213 -3.72 -12.29 0.86
N SER A 214 -2.92 -12.12 1.93
CA SER A 214 -2.94 -10.92 2.80
C SER A 214 -2.31 -9.72 2.09
N ILE A 215 -3.03 -9.15 1.14
CA ILE A 215 -2.64 -7.92 0.43
C ILE A 215 -3.36 -6.74 1.09
N ALA A 216 -2.60 -5.70 1.43
CA ALA A 216 -3.11 -4.49 2.07
C ALA A 216 -3.91 -3.62 1.07
N HIS A 217 -5.14 -4.03 0.75
CA HIS A 217 -5.97 -3.38 -0.27
C HIS A 217 -6.28 -1.90 0.05
N PHE A 218 -6.44 -1.55 1.33
CA PHE A 218 -6.62 -0.15 1.73
C PHE A 218 -5.36 0.68 1.52
N ALA A 219 -4.17 0.07 1.52
CA ALA A 219 -2.94 0.74 1.15
C ALA A 219 -2.94 1.18 -0.32
N HIS A 220 -3.37 0.31 -1.24
CA HIS A 220 -3.49 0.64 -2.66
C HIS A 220 -4.45 1.81 -2.90
N ILE A 221 -5.62 1.76 -2.24
CA ILE A 221 -6.62 2.84 -2.31
C ILE A 221 -6.05 4.13 -1.72
N GLY A 222 -5.36 4.06 -0.59
CA GLY A 222 -4.76 5.23 0.07
C GLY A 222 -3.76 5.92 -0.84
N GLY A 223 -2.86 5.14 -1.45
CA GLY A 223 -1.92 5.66 -2.44
C GLY A 223 -2.58 6.26 -3.69
N ALA A 224 -3.63 5.61 -4.21
CA ALA A 224 -4.40 6.11 -5.35
C ALA A 224 -5.11 7.43 -5.03
N ILE A 225 -5.77 7.54 -3.87
CA ILE A 225 -6.45 8.76 -3.41
C ILE A 225 -5.43 9.88 -3.23
N THR A 226 -4.32 9.63 -2.53
CA THR A 226 -3.27 10.64 -2.33
C THR A 226 -2.72 11.12 -3.67
N GLY A 227 -2.40 10.21 -4.59
CA GLY A 227 -1.95 10.55 -5.94
C GLY A 227 -2.97 11.40 -6.71
N PHE A 228 -4.26 11.03 -6.66
CA PHE A 228 -5.33 11.80 -7.28
C PHE A 228 -5.44 13.21 -6.71
N LEU A 229 -5.49 13.34 -5.38
CA LEU A 229 -5.62 14.63 -4.70
C LEU A 229 -4.44 15.56 -5.01
N MET A 230 -3.22 15.04 -4.97
CA MET A 230 -2.02 15.80 -5.34
C MET A 230 -2.06 16.26 -6.80
N MET A 231 -2.46 15.38 -7.72
CA MET A 231 -2.58 15.71 -9.15
C MET A 231 -3.65 16.75 -9.43
N TRP A 232 -4.80 16.61 -8.79
CA TRP A 232 -5.90 17.56 -8.87
C TRP A 232 -5.46 18.94 -8.34
N TYR A 233 -4.80 18.99 -7.18
CA TYR A 233 -4.27 20.21 -6.59
C TYR A 233 -3.22 20.87 -7.50
N TRP A 234 -2.24 20.11 -8.01
CA TRP A 234 -1.20 20.63 -8.90
C TRP A 234 -1.77 21.17 -10.21
N LYS A 235 -2.77 20.49 -10.79
CA LYS A 235 -3.45 20.99 -11.99
C LYS A 235 -4.13 22.33 -11.71
N LYS A 236 -4.86 22.46 -10.60
CA LYS A 236 -5.54 23.72 -10.24
C LYS A 236 -4.55 24.85 -9.98
N SER A 237 -3.45 24.56 -9.28
CA SER A 237 -2.37 25.53 -9.00
C SER A 237 -1.72 26.07 -10.28
N GLN A 238 -1.53 25.24 -11.31
CA GLN A 238 -0.97 25.71 -12.59
C GLN A 238 -1.87 26.73 -13.32
N PHE A 239 -3.19 26.66 -13.15
CA PHE A 239 -4.10 27.66 -13.72
C PHE A 239 -4.12 28.96 -12.91
N ASN A 240 -3.90 28.91 -11.59
CA ASN A 240 -3.82 30.11 -10.76
C ASN A 240 -2.56 30.95 -11.07
N ASN A 241 -1.43 30.31 -11.37
CA ASN A 241 -0.19 31.01 -11.76
C ASN A 241 -0.24 31.64 -13.17
N ARG A 242 -1.32 31.42 -13.94
CA ARG A 242 -1.55 32.05 -15.26
C ARG A 242 -2.70 33.06 -15.24
N ARG A 243 -3.25 33.39 -14.07
CA ARG A 243 -4.42 34.27 -13.93
C ARG A 243 -4.07 35.76 -13.81
N TRP A 244 -2.79 36.09 -13.59
CA TRP A 244 -2.31 37.46 -13.37
C TRP A 244 -1.02 37.80 -14.15
N ASN A 245 -0.90 37.28 -15.38
CA ASN A 245 0.09 37.76 -16.35
C ASN A 245 -0.63 38.47 -17.49
#